data_AF-A0A402BZQ3-F1
#
_entry.id   AF-A0A402BZQ3-F1
#
_cell.length_a   1.000
_cell.length_b   1.000
_cell.length_c   1.000
_cell.angle_alpha   90.00
_cell.angle_beta   90.00
_cell.angle_gamma   90.00
#
_symmetry.space_group_name_H-M   'P 1'
#
loop_
_entity.id
_entity.type
_entity.pdbx_description
1 polymer ?
#
loop_
_entity_poly.entity_id
_entity_poly.type
_entity_poly.pdbx_seq_one_letter_code
_entity_poly.pdbx_strand_id
1 'polypeptide(L)'
;MFPTPAVDPTLIDNFVQWLHTGDLPVDTDLFAHLVESTLTNLARGRRGFRATGWLPADAHALLDVADEVAAEPSEDMEDVAMAIVASALTFLNYLDENRLWTGTEEDLIHCIEDLVQFLEPQSPILLPEDIALPAVNEEDEVRALVSLPVITTLVALVEWVGAGVPVTSTKVPKPVSLPDLAQALGIDLAVDSEGFPRARKIRSMRDVPEMLEYWETAEEIGLITVNSTRAVPGPNAELITDRTTRALPLIRAAVTEYLRRQLVSGPCDPLDPAYLSDIVVIQVILAGMTEEPTASSEDAPLDDEQSLMDDFVYDRLDTLVEQKWLTRDDAYRVPAALRPAVLRAVQLVSSETEFAPSEVVDSQVTLRISLEGTHIPVWRRIRLDATLPLAALHDIVQSAFGWEDSHLHEFSAGPAYSGGTVFIPAADIAHRDVVGTAVPEEEVAVGLLLSSVGDRLTYLYDFGDDWIHHIEVESVDNPAPDSPAALCLDGHNMAPYEDSGGPWGWANKIEASADPHHEEHSEVREWLGLRPGQQLDPTSFDRDRVNKAFETLFA
;
A
#
# COMPACT_ATOMS: atom_id res chain seq x y z
N MET A 1 -25.86 52.05 33.61
CA MET A 1 -26.39 50.78 33.08
C MET A 1 -25.16 50.04 32.58
N PHE A 2 -24.63 49.12 33.37
CA PHE A 2 -23.45 48.34 32.95
C PHE A 2 -23.85 47.54 31.70
N PRO A 3 -22.98 47.43 30.68
CA PRO A 3 -23.29 46.63 29.51
C PRO A 3 -23.55 45.20 29.98
N THR A 4 -24.65 44.61 29.55
CA THR A 4 -24.90 43.17 29.70
C THR A 4 -23.67 42.45 29.14
N PRO A 5 -23.07 41.49 29.86
CA PRO A 5 -21.94 40.74 29.34
C PRO A 5 -22.34 40.11 28.00
N ALA A 6 -21.42 40.15 27.03
CA ALA A 6 -21.69 39.67 25.68
C ALA A 6 -21.84 38.14 25.61
N VAL A 7 -21.43 37.47 26.69
CA VAL A 7 -21.46 36.01 26.91
C VAL A 7 -22.16 35.76 28.24
N ASP A 8 -22.92 34.68 28.35
CA ASP A 8 -23.57 34.29 29.59
C ASP A 8 -22.51 33.89 30.65
N PRO A 9 -22.40 34.59 31.79
CA PRO A 9 -21.42 34.25 32.82
C PRO A 9 -21.58 32.83 33.36
N THR A 10 -22.82 32.30 33.36
CA THR A 10 -23.09 30.94 33.84
C THR A 10 -22.53 29.87 32.91
N LEU A 11 -22.38 30.17 31.61
CA LEU A 11 -21.75 29.26 30.66
C LEU A 11 -20.25 29.12 30.94
N ILE A 12 -19.58 30.24 31.26
CA ILE A 12 -18.16 30.27 31.64
C ILE A 12 -17.96 29.57 32.98
N ASP A 13 -18.78 29.87 33.99
CA ASP A 13 -18.68 29.22 35.31
C ASP A 13 -18.81 27.69 35.21
N ASN A 14 -19.70 27.19 34.34
CA ASN A 14 -19.86 25.75 34.12
C ASN A 14 -18.68 25.14 33.35
N PHE A 15 -18.12 25.86 32.37
CA PHE A 15 -16.91 25.42 31.66
C PHE A 15 -15.72 25.30 32.62
N VAL A 16 -15.52 26.27 33.51
CA VAL A 16 -14.46 26.22 34.54
C VAL A 16 -14.64 25.03 35.47
N GLN A 17 -15.87 24.77 35.90
CA GLN A 17 -16.16 23.58 36.71
C GLN A 17 -15.86 22.27 35.96
N TRP A 18 -16.18 22.21 34.66
CA TRP A 18 -15.88 21.05 33.82
C TRP A 18 -14.35 20.86 33.66
N LEU A 19 -13.59 21.93 33.45
CA LEU A 19 -12.12 21.85 33.38
C LEU A 19 -11.51 21.28 34.66
N HIS A 20 -12.02 21.67 35.84
CA HIS A 20 -11.56 21.12 37.12
C HIS A 20 -11.95 19.65 37.35
N THR A 21 -12.86 19.10 36.55
CA THR A 21 -13.23 17.68 36.59
C THR A 21 -12.44 16.81 35.60
N GLY A 22 -11.79 17.42 34.60
CA GLY A 22 -10.85 16.76 33.70
C GLY A 22 -9.47 16.62 34.33
N ASP A 23 -8.73 15.57 33.95
CA ASP A 23 -7.36 15.30 34.43
C ASP A 23 -6.33 16.12 33.60
N LEU A 24 -6.61 17.41 33.35
CA LEU A 24 -5.77 18.28 32.54
C LEU A 24 -4.69 18.97 33.41
N PRO A 25 -3.39 18.90 33.05
CA PRO A 25 -2.28 19.43 33.86
C PRO A 25 -2.11 20.97 33.79
N VAL A 26 -3.19 21.74 33.63
CA VAL A 26 -3.14 23.13 33.15
C VAL A 26 -3.67 24.14 34.18
N ASP A 27 -3.15 25.38 34.15
CA ASP A 27 -3.69 26.54 34.89
C ASP A 27 -5.11 26.86 34.39
N THR A 28 -6.09 26.36 35.12
CA THR A 28 -7.51 26.39 34.78
C THR A 28 -8.08 27.81 34.78
N ASP A 29 -7.53 28.70 35.61
CA ASP A 29 -7.92 30.11 35.69
C ASP A 29 -7.42 30.88 34.46
N LEU A 30 -6.22 30.55 33.96
CA LEU A 30 -5.68 31.14 32.73
C LEU A 30 -6.55 30.79 31.51
N PHE A 31 -6.91 29.52 31.35
CA PHE A 31 -7.76 29.06 30.25
C PHE A 31 -9.15 29.71 30.29
N ALA A 32 -9.74 29.82 31.48
CA ALA A 32 -11.01 30.50 31.68
C ALA A 32 -10.97 31.96 31.20
N HIS A 33 -9.92 32.69 31.56
CA HIS A 33 -9.72 34.08 31.17
C HIS A 33 -9.47 34.24 29.66
N LEU A 34 -8.72 33.33 29.05
CA LEU A 34 -8.48 33.33 27.60
C LEU A 34 -9.78 33.09 26.85
N VAL A 35 -10.59 32.10 27.25
CA VAL A 35 -11.90 31.83 26.62
C VAL A 35 -12.87 33.00 26.80
N GLU A 36 -12.97 33.56 28.01
CA GLU A 36 -13.83 34.73 28.27
C GLU A 36 -13.42 35.93 27.40
N SER A 37 -12.11 36.17 27.29
CA SER A 37 -11.54 37.24 26.45
C SER A 37 -11.84 37.01 24.96
N THR A 38 -11.58 35.80 24.47
CA THR A 38 -11.83 35.38 23.08
C THR A 38 -13.30 35.55 22.70
N LEU A 39 -14.22 34.99 23.49
CA LEU A 39 -15.66 35.11 23.23
C LEU A 39 -16.14 36.56 23.30
N THR A 40 -15.59 37.36 24.21
CA THR A 40 -15.90 38.78 24.33
C THR A 40 -15.42 39.57 23.11
N ASN A 41 -14.23 39.25 22.59
CA ASN A 41 -13.67 39.89 21.41
C ASN A 41 -14.45 39.52 20.15
N LEU A 42 -14.78 38.23 19.95
CA LEU A 42 -15.64 37.77 18.87
C LEU A 42 -17.02 38.45 18.90
N ALA A 43 -17.65 38.52 20.08
CA ALA A 43 -18.94 39.18 20.25
C ALA A 43 -18.91 40.70 19.95
N ARG A 44 -17.78 41.35 20.18
CA ARG A 44 -17.58 42.78 19.85
C ARG A 44 -17.29 42.98 18.36
N GLY A 45 -16.51 42.10 17.76
CA GLY A 45 -16.10 42.17 16.36
C GLY A 45 -17.21 41.78 15.38
N ARG A 46 -18.12 40.87 15.79
CA ARG A 46 -19.04 40.20 14.87
C ARG A 46 -20.49 40.28 15.33
N ARG A 47 -21.29 41.00 14.55
CA ARG A 47 -22.74 41.14 14.80
C ARG A 47 -23.44 39.80 14.62
N GLY A 48 -24.02 39.28 15.68
CA GLY A 48 -24.77 38.03 15.65
C GLY A 48 -23.97 36.80 16.09
N PHE A 49 -22.74 36.98 16.59
CA PHE A 49 -21.97 35.92 17.23
C PHE A 49 -22.77 35.24 18.35
N ARG A 50 -22.65 33.92 18.44
CA ARG A 50 -23.27 33.10 19.48
C ARG A 50 -22.19 32.22 20.10
N ALA A 51 -21.91 32.40 21.38
CA ALA A 51 -20.88 31.65 22.09
C ALA A 51 -21.08 30.11 22.02
N THR A 52 -22.32 29.65 21.92
CA THR A 52 -22.67 28.23 21.80
C THR A 52 -23.00 27.79 20.37
N GLY A 53 -22.70 28.57 19.34
CA GLY A 53 -23.03 28.24 17.96
C GLY A 53 -22.24 29.12 17.01
N TRP A 54 -20.93 28.88 16.97
CA TRP A 54 -20.00 29.59 16.10
C TRP A 54 -20.27 29.21 14.64
N LEU A 55 -19.99 30.14 13.75
CA LEU A 55 -19.86 29.89 12.32
C LEU A 55 -18.38 29.70 12.00
N PRO A 56 -18.00 29.01 10.89
CA PRO A 56 -16.60 28.86 10.47
C PRO A 56 -15.85 30.19 10.41
N ALA A 57 -16.53 31.23 9.91
CA ALA A 57 -15.95 32.55 9.86
C ALA A 57 -15.62 33.14 11.26
N ASP A 58 -16.29 32.73 12.34
CA ASP A 58 -15.95 33.13 13.71
C ASP A 58 -14.61 32.50 14.16
N ALA A 59 -14.35 31.24 13.78
CA ALA A 59 -13.06 30.57 13.99
C ALA A 59 -11.95 31.25 13.18
N HIS A 60 -12.17 31.51 11.89
CA HIS A 60 -11.22 32.27 11.07
C HIS A 60 -10.86 33.64 11.66
N ALA A 61 -11.84 34.36 12.22
CA ALA A 61 -11.58 35.66 12.84
C ALA A 61 -10.75 35.56 14.14
N LEU A 62 -10.80 34.42 14.83
CA LEU A 62 -9.91 34.12 15.94
C LEU A 62 -8.50 33.80 15.43
N LEU A 63 -8.39 33.00 14.38
CA LEU A 63 -7.12 32.64 13.75
C LEU A 63 -6.39 33.86 13.19
N ASP A 64 -7.09 34.77 12.51
CA ASP A 64 -6.52 36.04 12.02
C ASP A 64 -5.86 36.83 13.18
N VAL A 65 -6.48 36.83 14.37
CA VAL A 65 -5.94 37.49 15.56
C VAL A 65 -4.75 36.71 16.13
N ALA A 66 -4.82 35.38 16.13
CA ALA A 66 -3.71 34.54 16.59
C ALA A 66 -2.48 34.69 15.68
N ASP A 67 -2.67 34.76 14.37
CA ASP A 67 -1.62 35.03 13.38
C ASP A 67 -1.00 36.43 13.59
N GLU A 68 -1.82 37.46 13.82
CA GLU A 68 -1.32 38.80 14.13
C GLU A 68 -0.48 38.84 15.42
N VAL A 69 -0.89 38.07 16.44
CA VAL A 69 -0.18 37.92 17.72
C VAL A 69 1.13 37.16 17.51
N ALA A 70 1.11 36.04 16.79
CA ALA A 70 2.29 35.22 16.49
C ALA A 70 3.33 35.99 15.64
N ALA A 71 2.87 36.92 14.80
CA ALA A 71 3.75 37.76 13.98
C ALA A 71 4.48 38.87 14.77
N GLU A 72 4.18 39.07 16.06
CA GLU A 72 4.89 40.04 16.89
C GLU A 72 6.33 39.59 17.22
N PRO A 73 7.34 40.48 17.19
CA PRO A 73 8.77 40.12 17.30
C PRO A 73 9.22 39.83 18.74
N SER A 74 8.61 38.83 19.38
CA SER A 74 8.74 38.50 20.80
C SER A 74 8.70 36.98 20.99
N GLU A 75 9.68 36.40 21.70
CA GLU A 75 9.82 34.94 21.88
C GLU A 75 8.59 34.29 22.56
N ASP A 76 7.86 35.02 23.40
CA ASP A 76 6.69 34.48 24.13
C ASP A 76 5.35 34.60 23.37
N MET A 77 5.31 35.28 22.21
CA MET A 77 4.02 35.63 21.56
C MET A 77 3.42 34.50 20.74
N GLU A 78 4.26 33.59 20.23
CA GLU A 78 3.81 32.37 19.56
C GLU A 78 3.09 31.44 20.55
N ASP A 79 3.67 31.23 21.74
CA ASP A 79 3.05 30.48 22.84
C ASP A 79 1.71 31.10 23.28
N VAL A 80 1.62 32.43 23.31
CA VAL A 80 0.38 33.15 23.61
C VAL A 80 -0.68 32.93 22.53
N ALA A 81 -0.31 32.95 21.25
CA ALA A 81 -1.21 32.66 20.15
C ALA A 81 -1.73 31.21 20.21
N MET A 82 -0.84 30.25 20.46
CA MET A 82 -1.21 28.84 20.68
C MET A 82 -2.15 28.68 21.87
N ALA A 83 -1.85 29.31 23.00
CA ALA A 83 -2.71 29.24 24.19
C ALA A 83 -4.13 29.80 23.93
N ILE A 84 -4.24 30.89 23.14
CA ILE A 84 -5.54 31.45 22.74
C ILE A 84 -6.35 30.43 21.94
N VAL A 85 -5.73 29.80 20.92
CA VAL A 85 -6.41 28.84 20.04
C VAL A 85 -6.73 27.53 20.78
N ALA A 86 -5.80 27.01 21.58
CA ALA A 86 -6.00 25.82 22.41
C ALA A 86 -7.15 26.00 23.42
N SER A 87 -7.26 27.19 24.01
CA SER A 87 -8.35 27.50 24.94
C SER A 87 -9.71 27.52 24.24
N ALA A 88 -9.78 28.05 23.01
CA ALA A 88 -11.00 28.06 22.21
C ALA A 88 -11.42 26.65 21.76
N LEU A 89 -10.47 25.83 21.29
CA LEU A 89 -10.71 24.44 20.94
C LEU A 89 -11.25 23.64 22.14
N THR A 90 -10.61 23.81 23.30
CA THR A 90 -11.05 23.17 24.56
C THR A 90 -12.47 23.57 24.94
N PHE A 91 -12.84 24.83 24.70
CA PHE A 91 -14.20 25.31 24.93
C PHE A 91 -15.22 24.71 23.95
N LEU A 92 -14.87 24.54 22.66
CA LEU A 92 -15.74 23.86 21.69
C LEU A 92 -15.96 22.38 22.06
N ASN A 93 -14.91 21.68 22.50
CA ASN A 93 -15.03 20.30 22.99
C ASN A 93 -15.95 20.19 24.21
N TYR A 94 -15.83 21.14 25.16
CA TYR A 94 -16.76 21.22 26.28
C TYR A 94 -18.22 21.37 25.82
N LEU A 95 -18.48 22.22 24.82
CA LEU A 95 -19.83 22.42 24.29
C LEU A 95 -20.37 21.15 23.62
N ASP A 96 -19.53 20.42 22.89
CA ASP A 96 -19.90 19.17 22.23
C ASP A 96 -20.20 18.06 23.26
N GLU A 97 -19.24 17.78 24.15
CA GLU A 97 -19.36 16.74 25.18
C GLU A 97 -20.61 16.92 26.05
N ASN A 98 -20.94 18.17 26.39
CA ASN A 98 -22.07 18.50 27.25
C ASN A 98 -23.36 18.79 26.46
N ARG A 99 -23.35 18.62 25.13
CA ARG A 99 -24.49 18.87 24.22
C ARG A 99 -25.08 20.27 24.38
N LEU A 100 -24.20 21.25 24.56
CA LEU A 100 -24.53 22.68 24.71
C LEU A 100 -24.44 23.44 23.37
N TRP A 101 -23.94 22.79 22.32
CA TRP A 101 -23.87 23.36 20.98
C TRP A 101 -25.26 23.64 20.38
N THR A 102 -25.40 24.78 19.71
CA THR A 102 -26.65 25.32 19.16
C THR A 102 -26.53 25.79 17.71
N GLY A 103 -25.37 25.56 17.09
CA GLY A 103 -25.11 25.71 15.64
C GLY A 103 -25.43 24.41 14.89
N THR A 104 -24.97 24.28 13.64
CA THR A 104 -25.03 23.01 12.90
C THR A 104 -23.85 22.13 13.25
N GLU A 105 -23.95 20.81 13.02
CA GLU A 105 -22.86 19.86 13.22
C GLU A 105 -21.70 20.12 12.24
N GLU A 106 -22.03 20.49 11.00
CA GLU A 106 -21.06 20.91 9.97
C GLU A 106 -20.26 22.15 10.40
N ASP A 107 -20.92 23.15 11.01
CA ASP A 107 -20.23 24.34 11.52
C ASP A 107 -19.29 24.00 12.69
N LEU A 108 -19.66 23.05 13.56
CA LEU A 108 -18.83 22.63 14.69
C LEU A 108 -17.57 21.91 14.22
N ILE A 109 -17.73 20.96 13.30
CA ILE A 109 -16.62 20.20 12.69
C ILE A 109 -15.63 21.17 12.05
N HIS A 110 -16.11 22.07 11.20
CA HIS A 110 -15.27 23.05 10.51
C HIS A 110 -14.50 23.96 11.49
N CYS A 111 -15.17 24.47 12.54
CA CYS A 111 -14.50 25.30 13.55
C CYS A 111 -13.42 24.51 14.32
N ILE A 112 -13.65 23.23 14.60
CA ILE A 112 -12.67 22.38 15.30
C ILE A 112 -11.47 22.11 14.37
N GLU A 113 -11.72 21.74 13.11
CA GLU A 113 -10.69 21.47 12.10
C GLU A 113 -9.75 22.67 11.91
N ASP A 114 -10.30 23.87 11.73
CA ASP A 114 -9.51 25.11 11.56
C ASP A 114 -8.61 25.40 12.78
N LEU A 115 -9.13 25.25 13.99
CA LEU A 115 -8.37 25.53 15.22
C LEU A 115 -7.30 24.47 15.49
N VAL A 116 -7.58 23.20 15.16
CA VAL A 116 -6.59 22.10 15.23
C VAL A 116 -5.46 22.34 14.23
N GLN A 117 -5.78 22.74 13.00
CA GLN A 117 -4.78 23.02 11.96
C GLN A 117 -3.78 24.12 12.35
N PHE A 118 -4.21 25.10 13.16
CA PHE A 118 -3.33 26.14 13.68
C PHE A 118 -2.40 25.65 14.79
N LEU A 119 -2.89 24.79 15.69
CA LEU A 119 -2.10 24.27 16.82
C LEU A 119 -1.11 23.20 16.40
N GLU A 120 -1.47 22.45 15.38
CA GLU A 120 -0.62 21.44 14.74
C GLU A 120 -0.54 21.81 13.26
N PRO A 121 0.36 22.74 12.86
CA PRO A 121 0.65 22.94 11.46
C PRO A 121 1.28 21.65 10.95
N GLN A 122 0.44 20.75 10.44
CA GLN A 122 0.88 19.53 9.78
C GLN A 122 1.87 19.96 8.70
N SER A 123 3.13 19.53 8.83
CA SER A 123 4.03 19.60 7.68
C SER A 123 3.29 18.95 6.52
N PRO A 124 3.16 19.61 5.36
CA PRO A 124 2.36 19.08 4.28
C PRO A 124 2.86 17.67 3.98
N ILE A 125 1.95 16.69 4.03
CA ILE A 125 2.28 15.32 3.69
C ILE A 125 2.89 15.35 2.30
N LEU A 126 4.17 15.00 2.21
CA LEU A 126 4.88 14.97 0.95
C LEU A 126 4.49 13.69 0.23
N LEU A 127 4.02 13.85 -0.99
CA LEU A 127 3.78 12.73 -1.89
C LEU A 127 5.02 12.51 -2.75
N PRO A 128 5.46 11.26 -2.97
CA PRO A 128 6.66 10.99 -3.74
C PRO A 128 6.56 11.45 -5.21
N GLU A 129 5.37 11.57 -5.77
CA GLU A 129 5.11 12.14 -7.10
C GLU A 129 5.38 13.65 -7.19
N ASP A 130 5.29 14.37 -6.06
CA ASP A 130 5.50 15.82 -6.01
C ASP A 130 6.98 16.20 -5.83
N ILE A 131 7.86 15.23 -5.57
CA ILE A 131 9.30 15.46 -5.40
C ILE A 131 9.97 15.67 -6.75
N ALA A 132 10.27 16.93 -7.07
CA ALA A 132 11.07 17.30 -8.23
C ALA A 132 12.58 17.20 -7.95
N LEU A 133 13.24 16.22 -8.55
CA LEU A 133 14.70 16.04 -8.42
C LEU A 133 15.48 16.84 -9.48
N PRO A 134 16.56 17.55 -9.10
CA PRO A 134 17.54 18.06 -10.04
C PRO A 134 18.21 16.93 -10.84
N ALA A 135 18.61 17.20 -12.07
CA ALA A 135 19.35 16.23 -12.88
C ALA A 135 20.70 15.88 -12.23
N VAL A 136 20.95 14.58 -12.05
CA VAL A 136 22.20 14.04 -11.51
C VAL A 136 23.11 13.61 -12.66
N ASN A 137 24.40 13.90 -12.57
CA ASN A 137 25.37 13.37 -13.52
C ASN A 137 25.55 11.86 -13.33
N GLU A 138 25.39 11.08 -14.40
CA GLU A 138 25.45 9.60 -14.33
C GLU A 138 26.79 9.06 -13.79
N GLU A 139 27.92 9.72 -14.07
CA GLU A 139 29.23 9.29 -13.56
C GLU A 139 29.35 9.52 -12.05
N ASP A 140 28.79 10.62 -11.55
CA ASP A 140 28.75 10.93 -10.13
C ASP A 140 27.78 10.01 -9.39
N GLU A 141 26.64 9.70 -10.01
CA GLU A 141 25.65 8.74 -9.51
C GLU A 141 26.25 7.35 -9.36
N VAL A 142 26.82 6.78 -10.43
CA VAL A 142 27.46 5.45 -10.34
C VAL A 142 28.55 5.45 -9.28
N ARG A 143 29.40 6.48 -9.23
CA ARG A 143 30.49 6.56 -8.24
C ARG A 143 29.98 6.57 -6.82
N ALA A 144 28.87 7.26 -6.54
CA ALA A 144 28.24 7.27 -5.23
C ALA A 144 27.63 5.91 -4.91
N LEU A 145 26.79 5.35 -5.80
CA LEU A 145 26.07 4.11 -5.56
C LEU A 145 27.00 2.90 -5.35
N VAL A 146 28.07 2.78 -6.14
CA VAL A 146 29.03 1.66 -6.00
C VAL A 146 29.88 1.74 -4.74
N SER A 147 29.88 2.88 -4.06
CA SER A 147 30.58 3.07 -2.78
C SER A 147 29.72 2.69 -1.56
N LEU A 148 28.44 2.39 -1.78
CA LEU A 148 27.53 1.98 -0.72
C LEU A 148 27.88 0.58 -0.20
N PRO A 149 27.74 0.33 1.12
CA PRO A 149 27.95 -1.00 1.71
C PRO A 149 27.14 -2.09 0.99
N VAL A 150 25.88 -1.80 0.66
CA VAL A 150 24.98 -2.76 -0.01
C VAL A 150 25.57 -3.31 -1.31
N ILE A 151 26.14 -2.46 -2.17
CA ILE A 151 26.73 -2.91 -3.44
C ILE A 151 27.98 -3.75 -3.20
N THR A 152 28.78 -3.38 -2.20
CA THR A 152 29.98 -4.16 -1.82
C THR A 152 29.57 -5.55 -1.34
N THR A 153 28.54 -5.64 -0.50
CA THR A 153 28.02 -6.90 0.04
C THR A 153 27.37 -7.77 -1.04
N LEU A 154 26.59 -7.19 -1.96
CA LEU A 154 25.99 -7.93 -3.09
C LEU A 154 27.05 -8.50 -4.04
N VAL A 155 28.15 -7.79 -4.28
CA VAL A 155 29.30 -8.32 -5.03
C VAL A 155 29.89 -9.54 -4.31
N ALA A 156 30.12 -9.44 -2.99
CA ALA A 156 30.64 -10.55 -2.20
C ALA A 156 29.70 -11.76 -2.19
N LEU A 157 28.38 -11.53 -2.17
CA LEU A 157 27.36 -12.59 -2.29
C LEU A 157 27.49 -13.33 -3.63
N VAL A 158 27.59 -12.61 -4.74
CA VAL A 158 27.74 -13.21 -6.08
C VAL A 158 29.04 -14.00 -6.20
N GLU A 159 30.15 -13.46 -5.66
CA GLU A 159 31.44 -14.15 -5.60
C GLU A 159 31.36 -15.44 -4.77
N TRP A 160 30.68 -15.39 -3.63
CA TRP A 160 30.47 -16.54 -2.77
C TRP A 160 29.62 -17.63 -3.43
N VAL A 161 28.55 -17.24 -4.14
CA VAL A 161 27.72 -18.19 -4.91
C VAL A 161 28.57 -18.91 -5.95
N GLY A 162 29.50 -18.22 -6.61
CA GLY A 162 30.52 -18.83 -7.47
C GLY A 162 29.91 -19.73 -8.56
N ALA A 163 30.39 -20.97 -8.69
CA ALA A 163 29.81 -21.95 -9.63
C ALA A 163 28.49 -22.59 -9.17
N GLY A 164 28.00 -22.19 -7.99
CA GLY A 164 26.69 -22.48 -7.45
C GLY A 164 26.71 -23.18 -6.09
N VAL A 165 25.69 -22.92 -5.28
CA VAL A 165 25.58 -23.37 -3.89
C VAL A 165 24.34 -24.23 -3.71
N PRO A 166 24.40 -25.38 -3.02
CA PRO A 166 23.21 -26.18 -2.72
C PRO A 166 22.21 -25.45 -1.83
N VAL A 167 20.93 -25.49 -2.19
CA VAL A 167 19.83 -24.91 -1.40
C VAL A 167 18.93 -25.99 -0.79
N THR A 168 18.07 -25.57 0.14
CA THR A 168 16.96 -26.37 0.69
C THR A 168 15.76 -26.33 -0.26
N SER A 169 14.69 -27.07 0.06
CA SER A 169 13.41 -26.98 -0.65
C SER A 169 12.80 -25.57 -0.57
N THR A 170 13.10 -24.82 0.49
CA THR A 170 12.68 -23.43 0.69
C THR A 170 13.58 -22.40 -0.03
N LYS A 171 14.39 -22.85 -1.00
CA LYS A 171 15.26 -22.01 -1.85
C LYS A 171 16.29 -21.14 -1.11
N VAL A 172 16.65 -21.50 0.12
CA VAL A 172 17.74 -20.83 0.86
C VAL A 172 18.96 -21.75 0.99
N PRO A 173 20.18 -21.21 1.16
CA PRO A 173 21.37 -22.02 1.39
C PRO A 173 21.19 -23.02 2.53
N LYS A 174 21.78 -24.21 2.39
CA LYS A 174 21.73 -25.23 3.44
C LYS A 174 22.38 -24.69 4.73
N PRO A 175 21.91 -25.11 5.92
CA PRO A 175 22.42 -24.61 7.20
C PRO A 175 23.93 -24.74 7.39
N VAL A 176 24.55 -25.75 6.76
CA VAL A 176 26.01 -25.97 6.77
C VAL A 176 26.81 -24.84 6.09
N SER A 177 26.18 -24.12 5.17
CA SER A 177 26.81 -23.05 4.38
C SER A 177 26.65 -21.66 5.03
N LEU A 178 25.80 -21.52 6.05
CA LEU A 178 25.49 -20.22 6.66
C LEU A 178 26.70 -19.53 7.31
N PRO A 179 27.62 -20.23 8.01
CA PRO A 179 28.80 -19.56 8.56
C PRO A 179 29.72 -18.96 7.50
N ASP A 180 29.86 -19.64 6.36
CA ASP A 180 30.70 -19.19 5.24
C ASP A 180 30.03 -18.02 4.50
N LEU A 181 28.71 -18.07 4.30
CA LEU A 181 27.93 -16.96 3.78
C LEU A 181 28.00 -15.74 4.70
N ALA A 182 27.82 -15.92 6.02
CA ALA A 182 27.91 -14.84 7.00
C ALA A 182 29.27 -14.14 6.94
N GLN A 183 30.35 -14.92 6.83
CA GLN A 183 31.70 -14.37 6.65
C GLN A 183 31.83 -13.56 5.35
N ALA A 184 31.25 -14.04 4.24
CA ALA A 184 31.29 -13.33 2.96
C ALA A 184 30.50 -12.00 3.00
N LEU A 185 29.36 -11.98 3.71
CA LEU A 185 28.53 -10.78 3.84
C LEU A 185 28.96 -9.84 4.98
N GLY A 186 29.90 -10.26 5.83
CA GLY A 186 30.33 -9.51 7.01
C GLY A 186 29.30 -9.48 8.15
N ILE A 187 28.44 -10.51 8.24
CA ILE A 187 27.37 -10.60 9.23
C ILE A 187 27.85 -11.41 10.44
N ASP A 188 27.65 -10.87 11.64
CA ASP A 188 27.87 -11.62 12.89
C ASP A 188 26.66 -12.48 13.22
N LEU A 189 26.87 -13.79 13.35
CA LEU A 189 25.82 -14.75 13.71
C LEU A 189 25.54 -14.81 15.22
N ALA A 190 26.39 -14.20 16.05
CA ALA A 190 26.21 -14.18 17.51
C ALA A 190 25.23 -13.11 17.98
N VAL A 191 25.13 -12.01 17.24
CA VAL A 191 24.26 -10.87 17.52
C VAL A 191 23.29 -10.62 16.37
N ASP A 192 22.18 -9.94 16.63
CA ASP A 192 21.30 -9.38 15.60
C ASP A 192 21.81 -8.03 15.08
N SER A 193 21.03 -7.40 14.20
CA SER A 193 21.34 -6.11 13.56
C SER A 193 21.48 -4.96 14.55
N GLU A 194 20.88 -5.07 15.75
CA GLU A 194 20.97 -4.09 16.83
C GLU A 194 22.12 -4.40 17.81
N GLY A 195 22.89 -5.46 17.55
CA GLY A 195 24.01 -5.87 18.39
C GLY A 195 23.61 -6.65 19.65
N PHE A 196 22.35 -7.05 19.78
CA PHE A 196 21.89 -7.89 20.89
C PHE A 196 22.15 -9.37 20.60
N PRO A 197 22.46 -10.20 21.61
CA PRO A 197 22.63 -11.63 21.42
C PRO A 197 21.36 -12.29 20.88
N ARG A 198 21.47 -13.07 19.79
CA ARG A 198 20.30 -13.71 19.18
C ARG A 198 19.60 -14.65 20.15
N ALA A 199 18.30 -14.41 20.35
CA ALA A 199 17.48 -15.19 21.28
C ALA A 199 17.25 -16.65 20.83
N ARG A 200 17.35 -16.93 19.52
CA ARG A 200 17.07 -18.25 18.93
C ARG A 200 18.32 -18.85 18.29
N LYS A 201 18.43 -20.17 18.38
CA LYS A 201 19.47 -20.92 17.66
C LYS A 201 19.16 -20.91 16.17
N ILE A 202 20.12 -20.48 15.37
CA ILE A 202 20.05 -20.46 13.90
C ILE A 202 19.92 -21.88 13.35
N ARG A 203 18.84 -22.14 12.62
CA ARG A 203 18.53 -23.41 11.93
C ARG A 203 18.39 -23.22 10.43
N SER A 204 18.10 -22.00 9.99
CA SER A 204 17.89 -21.59 8.61
C SER A 204 18.42 -20.18 8.39
N MET A 205 18.69 -19.80 7.14
CA MET A 205 18.98 -18.40 6.79
C MET A 205 17.85 -17.46 7.20
N ARG A 206 16.60 -17.95 7.24
CA ARG A 206 15.43 -17.18 7.69
C ARG A 206 15.48 -16.78 9.18
N ASP A 207 16.37 -17.37 9.97
CA ASP A 207 16.62 -16.94 11.35
C ASP A 207 17.64 -15.77 11.42
N VAL A 208 18.12 -15.29 10.26
CA VAL A 208 19.10 -14.21 10.08
C VAL A 208 18.54 -13.22 9.04
N PRO A 209 17.63 -12.31 9.45
CA PRO A 209 16.92 -11.41 8.54
C PRO A 209 17.85 -10.62 7.61
N GLU A 210 18.94 -10.08 8.14
CA GLU A 210 19.91 -9.29 7.36
C GLU A 210 20.56 -10.11 6.24
N MET A 211 20.73 -11.42 6.43
CA MET A 211 21.27 -12.32 5.39
C MET A 211 20.21 -12.63 4.34
N LEU A 212 18.96 -12.80 4.78
CA LEU A 212 17.82 -13.06 3.90
C LEU A 212 17.56 -11.86 2.97
N GLU A 213 17.67 -10.63 3.48
CA GLU A 213 17.51 -9.41 2.70
C GLU A 213 18.48 -9.32 1.51
N TYR A 214 19.78 -9.56 1.74
CA TYR A 214 20.77 -9.58 0.66
C TYR A 214 20.50 -10.71 -0.35
N TRP A 215 20.07 -11.87 0.14
CA TRP A 215 19.77 -13.02 -0.70
C TRP A 215 18.57 -12.75 -1.63
N GLU A 216 17.47 -12.25 -1.07
CA GLU A 216 16.25 -11.96 -1.81
C GLU A 216 16.46 -10.76 -2.75
N THR A 217 17.19 -9.73 -2.32
CA THR A 217 17.58 -8.62 -3.21
C THR A 217 18.38 -9.15 -4.41
N ALA A 218 19.39 -10.00 -4.17
CA ALA A 218 20.22 -10.55 -5.23
C ALA A 218 19.42 -11.43 -6.22
N GLU A 219 18.42 -12.18 -5.73
CA GLU A 219 17.54 -12.97 -6.58
C GLU A 219 16.63 -12.07 -7.42
N GLU A 220 15.96 -11.09 -6.81
CA GLU A 220 15.02 -10.17 -7.46
C GLU A 220 15.68 -9.39 -8.60
N ILE A 221 16.87 -8.83 -8.36
CA ILE A 221 17.60 -8.08 -9.39
C ILE A 221 18.43 -8.98 -10.33
N GLY A 222 18.27 -10.30 -10.25
CA GLY A 222 18.88 -11.27 -11.17
C GLY A 222 20.40 -11.40 -11.06
N LEU A 223 20.98 -11.07 -9.90
CA LEU A 223 22.39 -11.37 -9.60
C LEU A 223 22.62 -12.84 -9.33
N ILE A 224 21.62 -13.51 -8.76
CA ILE A 224 21.60 -14.95 -8.58
C ILE A 224 20.31 -15.53 -9.17
N THR A 225 20.31 -16.82 -9.44
CA THR A 225 19.12 -17.57 -9.83
C THR A 225 19.03 -18.82 -8.97
N VAL A 226 17.92 -18.99 -8.27
CA VAL A 226 17.70 -20.11 -7.36
C VAL A 226 16.71 -21.11 -7.96
N ASN A 227 17.21 -22.29 -8.31
CA ASN A 227 16.36 -23.42 -8.66
C ASN A 227 16.10 -24.32 -7.44
N SER A 228 15.33 -25.39 -7.63
CA SER A 228 14.95 -26.32 -6.55
C SER A 228 16.12 -27.03 -5.85
N THR A 229 17.35 -26.95 -6.39
CA THR A 229 18.51 -27.67 -5.86
C THR A 229 19.73 -26.80 -5.60
N ARG A 230 19.93 -25.71 -6.36
CA ARG A 230 21.09 -24.82 -6.25
C ARG A 230 20.75 -23.38 -6.58
N ALA A 231 21.48 -22.47 -5.95
CA ALA A 231 21.67 -21.10 -6.43
C ALA A 231 22.88 -21.02 -7.36
N VAL A 232 22.79 -20.25 -8.43
CA VAL A 232 23.89 -20.00 -9.40
C VAL A 232 23.92 -18.51 -9.74
N PRO A 233 25.01 -18.00 -10.35
CA PRO A 233 25.04 -16.63 -10.86
C PRO A 233 23.92 -16.41 -11.88
N GLY A 234 23.19 -15.31 -11.70
CA GLY A 234 22.11 -14.90 -12.58
C GLY A 234 22.60 -14.10 -13.81
N PRO A 235 21.68 -13.69 -14.69
CA PRO A 235 22.03 -12.96 -15.92
C PRO A 235 22.76 -11.63 -15.67
N ASN A 236 22.56 -11.01 -14.50
CA ASN A 236 23.14 -9.72 -14.15
C ASN A 236 24.43 -9.84 -13.29
N ALA A 237 24.87 -11.06 -12.97
CA ALA A 237 25.97 -11.31 -12.04
C ALA A 237 27.30 -10.64 -12.44
N GLU A 238 27.63 -10.59 -13.73
CA GLU A 238 28.89 -9.96 -14.17
C GLU A 238 28.81 -8.43 -14.11
N LEU A 239 27.61 -7.86 -14.32
CA LEU A 239 27.41 -6.42 -14.46
C LEU A 239 27.48 -5.69 -13.11
N ILE A 240 27.25 -6.37 -11.98
CA ILE A 240 27.34 -5.76 -10.64
C ILE A 240 28.76 -5.32 -10.25
N THR A 241 29.78 -5.84 -10.94
CA THR A 241 31.19 -5.45 -10.73
C THR A 241 31.65 -4.31 -11.64
N ASP A 242 30.85 -3.97 -12.66
CA ASP A 242 31.13 -2.84 -13.55
C ASP A 242 30.93 -1.52 -12.78
N ARG A 243 31.82 -0.55 -13.03
CA ARG A 243 31.88 0.75 -12.36
C ARG A 243 31.66 1.91 -13.33
N THR A 244 31.18 1.60 -14.53
CA THR A 244 30.85 2.57 -15.59
C THR A 244 29.35 2.84 -15.63
N THR A 245 28.93 3.88 -16.36
CA THR A 245 27.53 4.24 -16.57
C THR A 245 26.71 3.13 -17.24
N ARG A 246 27.36 2.17 -17.91
CA ARG A 246 26.71 0.97 -18.47
C ARG A 246 25.95 0.17 -17.41
N ALA A 247 26.48 0.09 -16.19
CA ALA A 247 25.88 -0.68 -15.10
C ALA A 247 24.93 0.14 -14.22
N LEU A 248 24.79 1.45 -14.48
CA LEU A 248 23.96 2.35 -13.68
C LEU A 248 22.52 1.84 -13.49
N PRO A 249 21.80 1.35 -14.52
CA PRO A 249 20.44 0.85 -14.32
C PRO A 249 20.37 -0.32 -13.33
N LEU A 250 21.32 -1.25 -13.40
CA LEU A 250 21.39 -2.40 -12.49
C LEU A 250 21.77 -1.98 -11.08
N ILE A 251 22.80 -1.14 -10.94
CA ILE A 251 23.26 -0.66 -9.64
C ILE A 251 22.17 0.16 -8.95
N ARG A 252 21.47 1.01 -9.70
CA ARG A 252 20.30 1.76 -9.19
C ARG A 252 19.20 0.81 -8.76
N ALA A 253 18.85 -0.19 -9.57
CA ALA A 253 17.84 -1.19 -9.22
C ALA A 253 18.21 -1.98 -7.95
N ALA A 254 19.49 -2.37 -7.79
CA ALA A 254 19.99 -3.06 -6.60
C ALA A 254 19.78 -2.24 -5.32
N VAL A 255 20.16 -0.95 -5.40
CA VAL A 255 20.04 0.01 -4.30
C VAL A 255 18.58 0.29 -3.98
N THR A 256 17.75 0.53 -5.00
CA THR A 256 16.32 0.74 -4.87
C THR A 256 15.63 -0.45 -4.19
N GLU A 257 15.91 -1.68 -4.65
CA GLU A 257 15.26 -2.88 -4.13
C GLU A 257 15.66 -3.17 -2.68
N TYR A 258 16.96 -3.02 -2.36
CA TYR A 258 17.42 -3.17 -0.98
C TYR A 258 16.77 -2.15 -0.05
N LEU A 259 16.76 -0.87 -0.44
CA LEU A 259 16.20 0.20 0.38
C LEU A 259 14.68 0.06 0.53
N ARG A 260 13.95 -0.31 -0.53
CA ARG A 260 12.51 -0.55 -0.48
C ARG A 260 12.15 -1.53 0.64
N ARG A 261 12.92 -2.61 0.79
CA ARG A 261 12.76 -3.62 1.86
C ARG A 261 13.08 -3.09 3.26
N GLN A 262 13.91 -2.05 3.37
CA GLN A 262 14.24 -1.39 4.64
C GLN A 262 13.22 -0.32 5.04
N LEU A 263 12.41 0.16 4.11
CA LEU A 263 11.43 1.23 4.35
C LEU A 263 10.07 0.71 4.82
N VAL A 264 9.86 -0.61 4.82
CA VAL A 264 8.60 -1.24 5.24
C VAL A 264 8.90 -2.29 6.30
N SER A 265 8.34 -2.09 7.48
CA SER A 265 8.22 -3.13 8.49
C SER A 265 7.19 -4.15 7.99
N GLY A 266 7.49 -5.45 8.09
CA GLY A 266 6.59 -6.52 7.60
C GLY A 266 5.14 -6.38 8.09
N PRO A 267 4.16 -7.06 7.46
CA PRO A 267 2.73 -6.78 7.61
C PRO A 267 2.34 -6.65 9.09
N CYS A 268 1.97 -5.43 9.47
CA CYS A 268 1.59 -5.03 10.82
C CYS A 268 0.19 -4.41 10.79
N ASP A 269 -0.44 -4.40 11.97
CA ASP A 269 -1.66 -3.62 12.20
C ASP A 269 -1.38 -2.15 11.85
N PRO A 270 -2.30 -1.41 11.18
CA PRO A 270 -2.13 0.02 10.91
C PRO A 270 -1.88 0.88 12.16
N LEU A 271 -2.21 0.38 13.34
CA LEU A 271 -1.94 1.00 14.65
C LEU A 271 -0.68 0.46 15.33
N ASP A 272 0.10 -0.41 14.68
CA ASP A 272 1.38 -0.88 15.19
C ASP A 272 2.40 0.27 15.17
N PRO A 273 3.12 0.52 16.27
CA PRO A 273 4.17 1.53 16.32
C PRO A 273 5.21 1.43 15.19
N ALA A 274 5.51 0.21 14.71
CA ALA A 274 6.43 0.02 13.60
C ALA A 274 5.89 0.59 12.28
N TYR A 275 4.59 0.45 12.01
CA TYR A 275 3.96 0.98 10.80
C TYR A 275 3.89 2.52 10.81
N LEU A 276 3.54 3.12 11.96
CA LEU A 276 3.54 4.58 12.11
C LEU A 276 4.95 5.17 11.95
N SER A 277 5.97 4.47 12.45
CA SER A 277 7.35 4.89 12.27
C SER A 277 7.81 4.86 10.81
N ASP A 278 7.35 3.90 9.99
CA ASP A 278 7.68 3.83 8.57
C ASP A 278 7.17 5.07 7.83
N ILE A 279 5.94 5.50 8.15
CA ILE A 279 5.33 6.71 7.59
C ILE A 279 6.18 7.94 7.93
N VAL A 280 6.56 8.10 9.20
CA VAL A 280 7.36 9.25 9.65
C VAL A 280 8.75 9.24 8.99
N VAL A 281 9.41 8.08 8.95
CA VAL A 281 10.73 7.93 8.29
C VAL A 281 10.64 8.27 6.80
N ILE A 282 9.59 7.82 6.11
CA ILE A 282 9.36 8.16 4.69
C ILE A 282 9.17 9.68 4.52
N GLN A 283 8.39 10.33 5.38
CA GLN A 283 8.19 11.78 5.32
C GLN A 283 9.50 12.55 5.55
N VAL A 284 10.33 12.12 6.50
CA VAL A 284 11.67 12.70 6.73
C VAL A 284 12.58 12.51 5.50
N ILE A 285 12.53 11.35 4.84
CA ILE A 285 13.29 11.08 3.62
C ILE A 285 12.83 12.00 2.47
N LEU A 286 11.52 12.15 2.27
CA LEU A 286 10.95 13.02 1.25
C LEU A 286 11.31 14.48 1.50
N ALA A 287 11.18 14.96 2.74
CA ALA A 287 11.60 16.30 3.15
C ALA A 287 13.12 16.49 2.97
N GLY A 288 13.93 15.46 3.25
CA GLY A 288 15.37 15.46 3.01
C GLY A 288 15.78 15.62 1.54
N MET A 289 14.84 15.55 0.60
CA MET A 289 15.03 15.80 -0.83
C MET A 289 14.58 17.20 -1.29
N THR A 290 13.88 17.97 -0.45
CA THR A 290 13.40 19.33 -0.75
C THR A 290 14.40 20.42 -0.30
N GLU A 291 14.05 21.70 -0.53
CA GLU A 291 14.83 22.85 -0.05
C GLU A 291 14.72 23.05 1.47
N GLU A 292 13.60 22.63 2.07
CA GLU A 292 13.24 22.77 3.48
C GLU A 292 13.12 21.38 4.14
N PRO A 293 14.24 20.74 4.56
CA PRO A 293 14.19 19.44 5.21
C PRO A 293 13.68 19.54 6.65
N THR A 294 13.24 18.42 7.21
CA THR A 294 12.90 18.30 8.63
C THR A 294 14.14 18.54 9.49
N ALA A 295 14.05 19.46 10.46
CA ALA A 295 15.11 19.71 11.44
C ALA A 295 15.35 18.48 12.31
N SER A 296 16.61 18.20 12.66
CA SER A 296 16.92 17.17 13.67
C SER A 296 16.63 17.74 15.06
N SER A 297 15.59 17.27 15.77
CA SER A 297 15.16 17.86 17.04
C SER A 297 16.02 17.42 18.24
N GLU A 298 17.31 17.75 18.26
CA GLU A 298 18.12 17.54 19.47
C GLU A 298 17.72 18.46 20.65
N ASP A 299 16.92 19.51 20.41
CA ASP A 299 16.62 20.56 21.40
C ASP A 299 15.13 20.69 21.80
N ALA A 300 14.24 19.80 21.36
CA ALA A 300 12.83 19.82 21.81
C ALA A 300 12.74 19.31 23.26
N PRO A 301 12.09 20.02 24.20
CA PRO A 301 11.90 19.52 25.55
C PRO A 301 10.98 18.30 25.49
N LEU A 302 11.57 17.12 25.76
CA LEU A 302 10.84 15.86 25.89
C LEU A 302 9.88 15.97 27.08
N ASP A 303 8.58 16.06 26.83
CA ASP A 303 7.57 15.73 27.84
C ASP A 303 7.48 14.19 27.93
N ASP A 304 7.52 13.67 29.16
CA ASP A 304 7.81 12.26 29.49
C ASP A 304 6.85 11.19 28.87
N GLU A 305 5.78 11.60 28.16
CA GLU A 305 4.82 10.69 27.49
C GLU A 305 5.02 10.55 25.97
N GLN A 306 5.83 11.40 25.31
CA GLN A 306 6.16 11.33 23.87
C GLN A 306 7.36 10.39 23.53
N SER A 307 8.03 9.85 24.56
CA SER A 307 9.42 9.37 24.49
C SER A 307 9.72 8.01 23.85
N LEU A 308 8.75 7.20 23.36
CA LEU A 308 9.08 5.86 22.80
C LEU A 308 9.00 5.78 21.26
N MET A 309 8.08 6.52 20.65
CA MET A 309 7.97 6.56 19.18
C MET A 309 9.13 7.34 18.58
N ASP A 310 9.49 8.47 19.21
CA ASP A 310 10.59 9.31 18.78
C ASP A 310 11.92 8.53 18.82
N ASP A 311 12.18 7.80 19.90
CA ASP A 311 13.37 6.94 20.02
C ASP A 311 13.44 5.91 18.86
N PHE A 312 12.32 5.26 18.50
CA PHE A 312 12.29 4.28 17.41
C PHE A 312 12.51 4.93 16.03
N VAL A 313 11.92 6.10 15.79
CA VAL A 313 12.11 6.86 14.55
C VAL A 313 13.55 7.33 14.42
N TYR A 314 14.13 7.89 15.50
CA TYR A 314 15.51 8.39 15.48
C TYR A 314 16.54 7.27 15.35
N ASP A 315 16.39 6.15 16.06
CA ASP A 315 17.27 4.97 15.90
C ASP A 315 17.25 4.45 14.45
N ARG A 316 16.07 4.45 13.81
CA ARG A 316 15.93 4.05 12.41
C ARG A 316 16.56 5.04 11.44
N LEU A 317 16.37 6.34 11.66
CA LEU A 317 17.01 7.39 10.86
C LEU A 317 18.54 7.35 11.01
N ASP A 318 19.05 7.10 12.21
CA ASP A 318 20.48 6.98 12.47
C ASP A 318 21.06 5.72 11.83
N THR A 319 20.33 4.61 11.83
CA THR A 319 20.69 3.42 11.04
C THR A 319 20.81 3.76 9.54
N LEU A 320 19.90 4.55 8.99
CA LEU A 320 19.99 5.01 7.60
C LEU A 320 21.19 5.95 7.36
N VAL A 321 21.59 6.75 8.35
CA VAL A 321 22.82 7.55 8.30
C VAL A 321 24.06 6.67 8.31
N GLU A 322 24.12 5.66 9.18
CA GLU A 322 25.24 4.71 9.26
C GLU A 322 25.42 3.92 7.95
N GLN A 323 24.30 3.53 7.33
CA GLN A 323 24.27 2.89 6.02
C GLN A 323 24.54 3.85 4.85
N LYS A 324 24.67 5.16 5.12
CA LYS A 324 24.96 6.26 4.18
C LYS A 324 23.81 6.60 3.22
N TRP A 325 22.58 6.24 3.57
CA TRP A 325 21.37 6.66 2.86
C TRP A 325 21.03 8.12 3.14
N LEU A 326 21.30 8.54 4.37
CA LEU A 326 21.09 9.90 4.86
C LEU A 326 22.41 10.52 5.33
N THR A 327 22.45 11.83 5.32
CA THR A 327 23.43 12.64 6.05
C THR A 327 22.71 13.42 7.13
N ARG A 328 23.33 13.54 8.31
CA ARG A 328 22.84 14.34 9.43
C ARG A 328 23.86 15.43 9.73
N ASP A 329 23.55 16.65 9.29
CA ASP A 329 24.19 17.89 9.75
C ASP A 329 23.17 18.60 10.66
N ASP A 330 22.60 19.75 10.26
CA ASP A 330 21.50 20.44 10.96
C ASP A 330 20.10 19.84 10.66
N ALA A 331 20.04 18.90 9.70
CA ALA A 331 18.83 18.23 9.24
C ALA A 331 19.18 16.91 8.53
N TYR A 332 18.20 15.99 8.46
CA TYR A 332 18.34 14.77 7.66
C TYR A 332 18.23 15.11 6.16
N ARG A 333 19.19 14.65 5.37
CA ARG A 333 19.21 14.88 3.91
C ARG A 333 19.59 13.63 3.15
N VAL A 334 18.93 13.41 2.01
CA VAL A 334 19.35 12.39 1.05
C VAL A 334 20.45 12.97 0.15
N PRO A 335 21.65 12.35 0.09
CA PRO A 335 22.72 12.80 -0.79
C PRO A 335 22.23 12.90 -2.24
N ALA A 336 22.55 14.00 -2.92
CA ALA A 336 21.99 14.32 -4.24
C ALA A 336 22.13 13.16 -5.26
N ALA A 337 23.26 12.45 -5.22
CA ALA A 337 23.54 11.33 -6.11
C ALA A 337 22.69 10.08 -5.82
N LEU A 338 22.11 9.94 -4.63
CA LEU A 338 21.29 8.80 -4.22
C LEU A 338 19.80 9.05 -4.46
N ARG A 339 19.37 10.31 -4.54
CA ARG A 339 17.95 10.70 -4.64
C ARG A 339 17.17 9.95 -5.73
N PRO A 340 17.68 9.67 -6.94
CA PRO A 340 16.94 8.89 -7.93
C PRO A 340 16.60 7.47 -7.48
N ALA A 341 17.54 6.80 -6.81
CA ALA A 341 17.33 5.43 -6.30
C ALA A 341 16.39 5.42 -5.09
N VAL A 342 16.58 6.39 -4.19
CA VAL A 342 15.80 6.55 -2.94
C VAL A 342 14.36 6.93 -3.24
N LEU A 343 14.14 7.95 -4.08
CA LEU A 343 12.79 8.34 -4.48
C LEU A 343 12.06 7.19 -5.16
N ARG A 344 12.74 6.42 -6.02
CA ARG A 344 12.14 5.24 -6.64
C ARG A 344 11.77 4.17 -5.62
N ALA A 345 12.58 3.96 -4.58
CA ALA A 345 12.25 3.02 -3.51
C ALA A 345 10.99 3.48 -2.75
N VAL A 346 10.91 4.76 -2.38
CA VAL A 346 9.73 5.33 -1.73
C VAL A 346 8.49 5.20 -2.60
N GLN A 347 8.58 5.52 -3.90
CA GLN A 347 7.46 5.35 -4.83
C GLN A 347 6.95 3.90 -4.90
N LEU A 348 7.87 2.93 -4.88
CA LEU A 348 7.50 1.51 -4.87
C LEU A 348 6.82 1.13 -3.56
N VAL A 349 7.34 1.61 -2.42
CA VAL A 349 6.69 1.42 -1.12
C VAL A 349 5.31 2.05 -1.12
N SER A 350 5.16 3.31 -1.53
CA SER A 350 3.86 3.98 -1.60
C SER A 350 2.88 3.22 -2.49
N SER A 351 3.32 2.67 -3.63
CA SER A 351 2.46 1.81 -4.46
C SER A 351 2.12 0.45 -3.85
N GLU A 352 2.96 -0.06 -2.94
CA GLU A 352 2.72 -1.29 -2.18
C GLU A 352 1.81 -1.03 -0.96
N THR A 353 1.89 0.16 -0.37
CA THR A 353 1.06 0.63 0.76
C THR A 353 -0.24 1.30 0.31
N GLU A 354 -0.37 1.71 -0.97
CA GLU A 354 -1.63 2.12 -1.61
C GLU A 354 -2.65 0.96 -1.73
N PHE A 355 -2.25 -0.26 -1.33
CA PHE A 355 -3.12 -1.37 -1.02
C PHE A 355 -3.64 -1.39 0.44
N ALA A 356 -3.30 -0.38 1.25
CA ALA A 356 -4.18 0.07 2.34
C ALA A 356 -5.36 0.82 1.69
N PRO A 357 -6.60 0.63 2.17
CA PRO A 357 -7.80 1.01 1.43
C PRO A 357 -7.84 2.52 1.20
N SER A 358 -7.34 2.97 0.05
CA SER A 358 -7.82 4.19 -0.60
C SER A 358 -9.33 4.07 -0.70
N GLU A 359 -10.08 5.10 -0.30
CA GLU A 359 -11.54 5.15 -0.40
C GLU A 359 -11.98 4.50 -1.72
N VAL A 360 -12.69 3.38 -1.60
CA VAL A 360 -13.20 2.63 -2.73
C VAL A 360 -14.07 3.58 -3.52
N VAL A 361 -13.57 4.03 -4.67
CA VAL A 361 -14.32 4.94 -5.54
C VAL A 361 -15.55 4.17 -6.01
N ASP A 362 -16.72 4.60 -5.58
CA ASP A 362 -18.02 4.05 -5.99
C ASP A 362 -18.13 4.17 -7.53
N SER A 363 -17.74 3.10 -8.21
CA SER A 363 -17.48 3.08 -9.65
C SER A 363 -17.92 1.74 -10.25
N GLN A 364 -18.43 1.80 -11.47
CA GLN A 364 -18.70 0.64 -12.29
C GLN A 364 -17.61 0.46 -13.31
N VAL A 365 -17.09 -0.76 -13.40
CA VAL A 365 -16.06 -1.12 -14.38
C VAL A 365 -16.64 -2.07 -15.41
N THR A 366 -16.37 -1.80 -16.69
CA THR A 366 -16.67 -2.74 -17.78
C THR A 366 -15.39 -3.50 -18.12
N LEU A 367 -15.39 -4.79 -17.83
CA LEU A 367 -14.28 -5.70 -18.06
C LEU A 367 -14.48 -6.51 -19.33
N ARG A 368 -13.37 -6.73 -20.02
CA ARG A 368 -13.22 -7.69 -21.09
C ARG A 368 -12.45 -8.90 -20.59
N ILE A 369 -13.11 -10.06 -20.54
CA ILE A 369 -12.53 -11.33 -20.08
C ILE A 369 -12.35 -12.24 -21.28
N SER A 370 -11.11 -12.56 -21.64
CA SER A 370 -10.77 -13.34 -22.83
C SER A 370 -9.99 -14.60 -22.45
N LEU A 371 -10.40 -15.75 -22.98
CA LEU A 371 -9.78 -17.05 -22.68
C LEU A 371 -8.63 -17.35 -23.66
N GLU A 372 -7.44 -17.55 -23.11
CA GLU A 372 -6.23 -17.87 -23.85
C GLU A 372 -6.27 -19.28 -24.46
N GLY A 373 -5.49 -19.50 -25.52
CA GLY A 373 -5.24 -20.82 -26.10
C GLY A 373 -6.39 -21.41 -26.90
N THR A 374 -7.55 -20.76 -26.94
CA THR A 374 -8.70 -21.22 -27.72
C THR A 374 -8.52 -21.00 -29.23
N HIS A 375 -8.84 -22.02 -30.03
CA HIS A 375 -8.76 -21.93 -31.49
C HIS A 375 -9.74 -20.91 -32.09
N ILE A 376 -10.92 -20.75 -31.46
CA ILE A 376 -11.87 -19.68 -31.77
C ILE A 376 -11.94 -18.78 -30.52
N PRO A 377 -11.75 -17.45 -30.64
CA PRO A 377 -11.66 -16.58 -29.45
C PRO A 377 -12.91 -16.62 -28.57
N VAL A 378 -12.80 -17.17 -27.37
CA VAL A 378 -13.88 -17.17 -26.37
C VAL A 378 -13.70 -15.97 -25.44
N TRP A 379 -14.77 -15.19 -25.24
CA TRP A 379 -14.70 -14.02 -24.36
C TRP A 379 -16.06 -13.54 -23.86
N ARG A 380 -16.04 -12.77 -22.77
CA ARG A 380 -17.20 -12.11 -22.15
C ARG A 380 -16.88 -10.63 -21.89
N ARG A 381 -17.89 -9.76 -22.04
CA ARG A 381 -17.84 -8.36 -21.64
C ARG A 381 -18.83 -8.16 -20.51
N ILE A 382 -18.33 -7.82 -19.34
CA ILE A 382 -19.10 -7.80 -18.09
C ILE A 382 -18.90 -6.45 -17.44
N ARG A 383 -20.00 -5.79 -17.11
CA ARG A 383 -19.99 -4.63 -16.23
C ARG A 383 -20.25 -5.10 -14.80
N LEU A 384 -19.50 -4.59 -13.84
CA LEU A 384 -19.68 -4.93 -12.43
C LEU A 384 -19.33 -3.76 -11.53
N ASP A 385 -19.77 -3.86 -10.28
CA ASP A 385 -19.43 -2.93 -9.20
C ASP A 385 -17.97 -3.15 -8.76
N ALA A 386 -17.14 -2.10 -8.85
CA ALA A 386 -15.71 -2.17 -8.54
C ALA A 386 -15.44 -2.42 -7.04
N THR A 387 -16.44 -2.24 -6.17
CA THR A 387 -16.34 -2.53 -4.74
C THR A 387 -16.37 -4.04 -4.43
N LEU A 388 -16.79 -4.87 -5.39
CA LEU A 388 -16.83 -6.32 -5.22
C LEU A 388 -15.42 -6.89 -4.96
N PRO A 389 -15.26 -7.87 -4.06
CA PRO A 389 -13.98 -8.55 -3.86
C PRO A 389 -13.62 -9.43 -5.07
N LEU A 390 -12.34 -9.77 -5.22
CA LEU A 390 -11.88 -10.71 -6.24
C LEU A 390 -12.53 -12.10 -6.12
N ALA A 391 -12.91 -12.53 -4.91
CA ALA A 391 -13.74 -13.73 -4.71
C ALA A 391 -15.08 -13.66 -5.47
N ALA A 392 -15.73 -12.50 -5.50
CA ALA A 392 -16.96 -12.32 -6.28
C ALA A 392 -16.67 -12.24 -7.78
N LEU A 393 -15.50 -11.71 -8.18
CA LEU A 393 -15.05 -11.75 -9.58
C LEU A 393 -14.82 -13.19 -10.05
N HIS A 394 -14.29 -14.06 -9.20
CA HIS A 394 -14.16 -15.51 -9.46
C HIS A 394 -15.53 -16.12 -9.77
N ASP A 395 -16.52 -15.93 -8.90
CA ASP A 395 -17.88 -16.45 -9.11
C ASP A 395 -18.54 -15.92 -10.40
N ILE A 396 -18.28 -14.65 -10.73
CA ILE A 396 -18.72 -14.02 -11.98
C ILE A 396 -18.08 -14.71 -13.18
N VAL A 397 -16.77 -14.97 -13.16
CA VAL A 397 -16.07 -15.68 -14.24
C VAL A 397 -16.62 -17.10 -14.39
N GLN A 398 -16.71 -17.85 -13.29
CA GLN A 398 -17.27 -19.22 -13.27
C GLN A 398 -18.66 -19.24 -13.91
N SER A 399 -19.55 -18.33 -13.50
CA SER A 399 -20.91 -18.22 -14.05
C SER A 399 -20.94 -17.81 -15.53
N ALA A 400 -20.05 -16.91 -15.96
CA ALA A 400 -20.01 -16.41 -17.33
C ALA A 400 -19.44 -17.42 -18.34
N PHE A 401 -18.58 -18.33 -17.87
CA PHE A 401 -18.00 -19.41 -18.65
C PHE A 401 -18.73 -20.75 -18.44
N GLY A 402 -19.63 -20.84 -17.46
CA GLY A 402 -20.48 -22.01 -17.23
C GLY A 402 -19.73 -23.16 -16.57
N TRP A 403 -18.79 -22.83 -15.70
CA TRP A 403 -17.96 -23.76 -14.93
C TRP A 403 -18.54 -24.03 -13.53
N GLU A 404 -17.99 -25.05 -12.89
CA GLU A 404 -18.56 -25.67 -11.69
C GLU A 404 -17.76 -25.40 -10.41
N ASP A 405 -16.74 -24.51 -10.45
CA ASP A 405 -15.89 -24.18 -9.30
C ASP A 405 -15.32 -25.42 -8.59
N SER A 406 -14.86 -26.38 -9.40
CA SER A 406 -14.40 -27.70 -8.93
C SER A 406 -12.90 -27.78 -8.69
N HIS A 407 -12.16 -26.76 -9.14
CA HIS A 407 -10.69 -26.73 -9.12
C HIS A 407 -10.16 -25.44 -8.51
N LEU A 408 -8.87 -25.45 -8.18
CA LEU A 408 -8.18 -24.28 -7.65
C LEU A 408 -8.05 -23.18 -8.71
N HIS A 409 -8.02 -21.93 -8.23
CA HIS A 409 -7.79 -20.75 -9.05
C HIS A 409 -6.81 -19.76 -8.41
N GLU A 410 -6.39 -18.78 -9.20
CA GLU A 410 -5.68 -17.61 -8.73
C GLU A 410 -5.84 -16.42 -9.68
N PHE A 411 -5.73 -15.20 -9.13
CA PHE A 411 -5.50 -13.99 -9.90
C PHE A 411 -4.05 -13.53 -9.80
N SER A 412 -3.55 -12.82 -10.81
CA SER A 412 -2.22 -12.20 -10.80
C SER A 412 -2.18 -10.94 -11.66
N ALA A 413 -1.42 -9.91 -11.23
CA ALA A 413 -1.26 -8.64 -11.97
C ALA A 413 -0.32 -8.74 -13.19
N GLY A 414 0.21 -9.94 -13.47
CA GLY A 414 1.10 -10.24 -14.58
C GLY A 414 0.76 -11.60 -15.18
N PRO A 415 1.62 -12.15 -16.06
CA PRO A 415 1.37 -13.47 -16.65
C PRO A 415 1.25 -14.55 -15.56
N ALA A 416 0.40 -15.54 -15.80
CA ALA A 416 0.34 -16.73 -14.95
C ALA A 416 1.74 -17.34 -14.78
N TYR A 417 2.04 -17.86 -13.59
CA TYR A 417 3.31 -18.49 -13.26
C TYR A 417 4.55 -17.57 -13.35
N SER A 418 4.37 -16.24 -13.42
CA SER A 418 5.47 -15.28 -13.50
C SER A 418 6.24 -15.05 -12.19
N GLY A 419 5.69 -15.50 -11.06
CA GLY A 419 6.30 -15.36 -9.73
C GLY A 419 6.02 -14.02 -9.04
N GLY A 420 5.16 -13.17 -9.61
CA GLY A 420 4.65 -11.96 -8.97
C GLY A 420 3.56 -12.25 -7.93
N THR A 421 2.99 -11.19 -7.34
CA THR A 421 1.89 -11.32 -6.37
C THR A 421 0.69 -12.04 -6.99
N VAL A 422 0.15 -13.00 -6.25
CA VAL A 422 -1.08 -13.71 -6.59
C VAL A 422 -2.15 -13.46 -5.54
N PHE A 423 -3.40 -13.46 -5.97
CA PHE A 423 -4.57 -13.34 -5.12
C PHE A 423 -5.32 -14.67 -5.17
N ILE A 424 -5.51 -15.29 -4.01
CA ILE A 424 -6.04 -16.65 -3.87
C ILE A 424 -6.98 -16.73 -2.67
N PRO A 425 -7.86 -17.73 -2.57
CA PRO A 425 -8.71 -17.92 -1.41
C PRO A 425 -7.91 -17.95 -0.11
N ALA A 426 -8.37 -17.24 0.92
CA ALA A 426 -7.69 -17.17 2.22
C ALA A 426 -7.41 -18.56 2.81
N ALA A 427 -8.33 -19.50 2.58
CA ALA A 427 -8.22 -20.89 3.03
C ALA A 427 -7.04 -21.65 2.38
N ASP A 428 -6.61 -21.25 1.18
CA ASP A 428 -5.59 -21.93 0.40
C ASP A 428 -4.18 -21.38 0.65
N ILE A 429 -4.05 -20.16 1.20
CA ILE A 429 -2.76 -19.50 1.47
C ILE A 429 -1.86 -20.36 2.36
N ALA A 430 -2.43 -20.98 3.40
CA ALA A 430 -1.67 -21.83 4.32
C ALA A 430 -1.27 -23.20 3.72
N HIS A 431 -1.81 -23.54 2.54
CA HIS A 431 -1.75 -24.88 1.96
C HIS A 431 -1.13 -24.92 0.57
N ARG A 432 -0.93 -23.78 -0.09
CA ARG A 432 -0.24 -23.67 -1.39
C ARG A 432 1.21 -23.22 -1.21
N ASP A 433 2.13 -23.96 -1.83
CA ASP A 433 3.50 -23.51 -2.08
C ASP A 433 3.50 -22.50 -3.23
N VAL A 434 3.21 -21.23 -2.94
CA VAL A 434 3.18 -20.13 -3.92
C VAL A 434 4.59 -19.61 -4.20
N VAL A 435 4.88 -19.29 -5.46
CA VAL A 435 6.09 -18.56 -5.87
C VAL A 435 5.75 -17.07 -5.86
N GLY A 436 6.14 -16.34 -4.81
CA GLY A 436 5.84 -14.91 -4.64
C GLY A 436 4.96 -14.62 -3.42
N THR A 437 4.34 -13.44 -3.38
CA THR A 437 3.41 -13.02 -2.32
C THR A 437 2.01 -13.53 -2.63
N ALA A 438 1.32 -14.08 -1.63
CA ALA A 438 -0.09 -14.48 -1.72
C ALA A 438 -0.95 -13.56 -0.86
N VAL A 439 -2.01 -13.03 -1.44
CA VAL A 439 -2.97 -12.12 -0.77
C VAL A 439 -4.37 -12.76 -0.78
N PRO A 440 -5.13 -12.70 0.32
CA PRO A 440 -6.52 -13.16 0.34
C PRO A 440 -7.37 -12.42 -0.68
N GLU A 441 -7.97 -13.13 -1.63
CA GLU A 441 -8.80 -12.52 -2.68
C GLU A 441 -10.12 -11.93 -2.13
N GLU A 442 -10.55 -12.38 -0.95
CA GLU A 442 -11.72 -11.87 -0.25
C GLU A 442 -11.50 -10.45 0.30
N GLU A 443 -10.24 -10.06 0.48
CA GLU A 443 -9.84 -8.77 1.08
C GLU A 443 -9.49 -7.72 0.00
N VAL A 444 -9.45 -8.11 -1.27
CA VAL A 444 -9.05 -7.22 -2.38
C VAL A 444 -10.26 -6.91 -3.25
N ALA A 445 -10.70 -5.65 -3.25
CA ALA A 445 -11.74 -5.18 -4.17
C ALA A 445 -11.22 -5.13 -5.62
N VAL A 446 -12.09 -5.40 -6.59
CA VAL A 446 -11.76 -5.35 -8.03
C VAL A 446 -11.20 -3.98 -8.41
N GLY A 447 -11.78 -2.91 -7.90
CA GLY A 447 -11.37 -1.53 -8.15
C GLY A 447 -9.97 -1.17 -7.64
N LEU A 448 -9.35 -1.99 -6.77
CA LEU A 448 -7.96 -1.78 -6.35
C LEU A 448 -6.97 -2.19 -7.45
N LEU A 449 -7.32 -3.17 -8.28
CA LEU A 449 -6.45 -3.69 -9.34
C LEU A 449 -6.87 -3.24 -10.74
N LEU A 450 -8.14 -2.88 -10.90
CA LEU A 450 -8.77 -2.59 -12.19
C LEU A 450 -9.51 -1.26 -12.13
N SER A 451 -8.75 -0.18 -11.82
CA SER A 451 -9.29 1.16 -11.56
C SER A 451 -9.34 2.05 -12.81
N SER A 452 -8.54 1.75 -13.82
CA SER A 452 -8.31 2.58 -14.99
C SER A 452 -8.43 1.79 -16.30
N VAL A 453 -8.88 2.46 -17.36
CA VAL A 453 -8.97 1.85 -18.70
C VAL A 453 -7.60 1.35 -19.15
N GLY A 454 -7.54 0.08 -19.54
CA GLY A 454 -6.31 -0.60 -19.94
C GLY A 454 -5.60 -1.38 -18.83
N ASP A 455 -6.05 -1.27 -17.57
CA ASP A 455 -5.57 -2.13 -16.49
C ASP A 455 -5.89 -3.59 -16.78
N ARG A 456 -5.01 -4.48 -16.31
CA ARG A 456 -5.06 -5.91 -16.63
C ARG A 456 -4.86 -6.79 -15.41
N LEU A 457 -5.58 -7.91 -15.42
CA LEU A 457 -5.47 -8.98 -14.45
C LEU A 457 -5.51 -10.31 -15.19
N THR A 458 -4.72 -11.27 -14.75
CA THR A 458 -4.76 -12.64 -15.25
C THR A 458 -5.46 -13.52 -14.23
N TYR A 459 -6.44 -14.31 -14.67
CA TYR A 459 -7.15 -15.29 -13.86
C TYR A 459 -6.88 -16.70 -14.40
N LEU A 460 -6.24 -17.52 -13.59
CA LEU A 460 -5.92 -18.91 -13.88
C LEU A 460 -6.88 -19.81 -13.12
N TYR A 461 -7.57 -20.71 -13.82
CA TYR A 461 -8.47 -21.70 -13.26
C TYR A 461 -8.04 -23.11 -13.69
N ASP A 462 -8.12 -24.06 -12.77
CA ASP A 462 -7.69 -25.45 -12.95
C ASP A 462 -6.21 -25.57 -13.33
N PHE A 463 -5.35 -25.77 -12.34
CA PHE A 463 -3.90 -25.94 -12.55
C PHE A 463 -3.51 -27.25 -13.25
N GLY A 464 -4.48 -28.15 -13.50
CA GLY A 464 -4.28 -29.32 -14.35
C GLY A 464 -4.45 -28.97 -15.82
N ASP A 465 -5.51 -28.23 -16.15
CA ASP A 465 -5.91 -27.89 -17.52
C ASP A 465 -5.38 -26.53 -18.01
N ASP A 466 -4.88 -25.67 -17.10
CA ASP A 466 -4.29 -24.35 -17.37
C ASP A 466 -5.24 -23.38 -18.11
N TRP A 467 -6.46 -23.17 -17.59
CA TRP A 467 -7.39 -22.21 -18.17
C TRP A 467 -7.03 -20.76 -17.77
N ILE A 468 -6.30 -20.08 -18.64
CA ILE A 468 -5.83 -18.70 -18.43
C ILE A 468 -6.78 -17.68 -19.08
N HIS A 469 -7.26 -16.73 -18.28
CA HIS A 469 -8.08 -15.60 -18.73
C HIS A 469 -7.30 -14.30 -18.59
N HIS A 470 -7.43 -13.46 -19.61
CA HIS A 470 -6.97 -12.08 -19.58
C HIS A 470 -8.17 -11.17 -19.35
N ILE A 471 -8.15 -10.45 -18.23
CA ILE A 471 -9.15 -9.49 -17.82
C ILE A 471 -8.57 -8.10 -18.10
N GLU A 472 -9.29 -7.28 -18.85
CA GLU A 472 -8.86 -5.93 -19.24
C GLU A 472 -10.01 -4.93 -19.02
N VAL A 473 -9.71 -3.77 -18.43
CA VAL A 473 -10.70 -2.69 -18.24
C VAL A 473 -10.94 -1.97 -19.56
N GLU A 474 -12.18 -1.98 -20.05
CA GLU A 474 -12.60 -1.24 -21.25
C GLU A 474 -13.24 0.12 -20.92
N SER A 475 -13.96 0.25 -19.80
CA SER A 475 -14.53 1.52 -19.32
C SER A 475 -14.65 1.57 -17.80
N VAL A 476 -14.62 2.79 -17.27
CA VAL A 476 -14.88 3.11 -15.86
C VAL A 476 -15.95 4.21 -15.86
N ASP A 477 -17.07 3.95 -15.19
CA ASP A 477 -18.27 4.78 -15.21
C ASP A 477 -18.78 5.00 -13.78
N ASN A 478 -19.50 6.09 -13.53
CA ASN A 478 -20.18 6.27 -12.25
C ASN A 478 -21.38 5.30 -12.14
N PRO A 479 -21.65 4.73 -10.96
CA PRO A 479 -22.76 3.81 -10.77
C PRO A 479 -24.08 4.53 -10.99
N ALA A 480 -24.95 3.93 -11.81
CA ALA A 480 -26.33 4.38 -11.89
C ALA A 480 -27.11 3.84 -10.67
N PRO A 481 -28.04 4.62 -10.09
CA PRO A 481 -28.94 4.12 -9.06
C PRO A 481 -29.65 2.86 -9.57
N ASP A 482 -29.64 1.79 -8.76
CA ASP A 482 -30.24 0.47 -9.08
C ASP A 482 -29.49 -0.37 -10.12
N SER A 483 -28.20 -0.11 -10.36
CA SER A 483 -27.42 -1.01 -11.21
C SER A 483 -27.19 -2.37 -10.54
N PRO A 484 -27.28 -3.48 -11.29
CA PRO A 484 -26.96 -4.81 -10.75
C PRO A 484 -25.46 -4.91 -10.44
N ALA A 485 -25.12 -5.74 -9.44
CA ALA A 485 -23.73 -6.01 -9.04
C ALA A 485 -22.87 -6.53 -10.20
N ALA A 486 -23.45 -7.32 -11.11
CA ALA A 486 -22.82 -7.71 -12.36
C ALA A 486 -23.84 -7.82 -13.51
N LEU A 487 -23.41 -7.49 -14.73
CA LEU A 487 -24.20 -7.56 -15.95
C LEU A 487 -23.32 -7.92 -17.14
N CYS A 488 -23.60 -9.05 -17.79
CA CYS A 488 -23.01 -9.40 -19.06
C CYS A 488 -23.64 -8.55 -20.18
N LEU A 489 -22.81 -7.70 -20.79
CA LEU A 489 -23.20 -6.82 -21.88
C LEU A 489 -23.15 -7.53 -23.22
N ASP A 490 -22.10 -8.34 -23.41
CA ASP A 490 -21.77 -9.00 -24.68
C ASP A 490 -20.85 -10.21 -24.45
N GLY A 491 -20.70 -11.06 -25.47
CA GLY A 491 -19.84 -12.23 -25.41
C GLY A 491 -19.83 -13.00 -26.73
N HIS A 492 -18.84 -13.87 -26.90
CA HIS A 492 -18.73 -14.70 -28.09
C HIS A 492 -18.21 -16.09 -27.78
N ASN A 493 -18.72 -17.03 -28.59
CA ASN A 493 -18.34 -18.44 -28.65
C ASN A 493 -18.58 -19.22 -27.34
N MET A 494 -18.73 -20.53 -27.51
CA MET A 494 -18.99 -21.46 -26.43
C MET A 494 -17.72 -21.56 -25.58
N ALA A 495 -17.87 -21.46 -24.26
CA ALA A 495 -16.79 -21.76 -23.34
C ALA A 495 -16.48 -23.27 -23.34
N PRO A 496 -15.22 -23.67 -23.14
CA PRO A 496 -14.87 -25.06 -22.90
C PRO A 496 -15.64 -25.64 -21.71
N TYR A 497 -15.96 -26.91 -21.76
CA TYR A 497 -16.59 -27.60 -20.63
C TYR A 497 -15.54 -27.92 -19.56
N GLU A 498 -15.99 -28.06 -18.31
CA GLU A 498 -15.19 -28.56 -17.19
C GLU A 498 -14.47 -29.87 -17.56
N ASP A 499 -13.26 -30.07 -17.04
CA ASP A 499 -12.44 -31.27 -17.25
C ASP A 499 -12.22 -31.66 -18.73
N SER A 500 -12.18 -30.67 -19.63
CA SER A 500 -12.05 -30.93 -21.07
C SER A 500 -10.61 -31.15 -21.54
N GLY A 501 -9.61 -31.04 -20.67
CA GLY A 501 -8.20 -31.32 -20.94
C GLY A 501 -7.44 -30.11 -21.50
N GLY A 502 -7.75 -28.93 -20.98
CA GLY A 502 -7.15 -27.65 -21.41
C GLY A 502 -7.50 -27.25 -22.85
N PRO A 503 -6.90 -26.16 -23.37
CA PRO A 503 -7.28 -25.60 -24.67
C PRO A 503 -7.15 -26.58 -25.84
N TRP A 504 -6.12 -27.44 -25.79
CA TRP A 504 -5.89 -28.48 -26.80
C TRP A 504 -6.90 -29.62 -26.69
N GLY A 505 -7.21 -30.08 -25.47
CA GLY A 505 -8.19 -31.14 -25.24
C GLY A 505 -9.60 -30.73 -25.70
N TRP A 506 -9.99 -29.47 -25.45
CA TRP A 506 -11.24 -28.92 -25.94
C TRP A 506 -11.28 -28.81 -27.47
N ALA A 507 -10.20 -28.34 -28.09
CA ALA A 507 -10.11 -28.28 -29.56
C ALA A 507 -10.25 -29.67 -30.20
N ASN A 508 -9.59 -30.69 -29.63
CA ASN A 508 -9.74 -32.08 -30.05
C ASN A 508 -11.19 -32.56 -29.89
N LYS A 509 -11.85 -32.24 -28.77
CA LYS A 509 -13.26 -32.61 -28.55
C LYS A 509 -14.20 -31.97 -29.58
N ILE A 510 -13.98 -30.71 -29.95
CA ILE A 510 -14.77 -30.08 -31.02
C ILE A 510 -14.57 -30.84 -32.34
N GLU A 511 -13.33 -31.09 -32.75
CA GLU A 511 -12.99 -31.78 -34.00
C GLU A 511 -13.54 -33.21 -34.02
N ALA A 512 -13.22 -33.99 -32.99
CA ALA A 512 -13.65 -35.37 -32.83
C ALA A 512 -15.17 -35.49 -32.79
N SER A 513 -15.90 -34.56 -32.17
CA SER A 513 -17.36 -34.60 -32.13
C SER A 513 -18.02 -34.40 -33.50
N ALA A 514 -17.31 -33.71 -34.41
CA ALA A 514 -17.79 -33.31 -35.72
C ALA A 514 -17.40 -34.28 -36.84
N ASP A 515 -16.26 -34.99 -36.74
CA ASP A 515 -15.80 -35.97 -37.73
C ASP A 515 -16.18 -37.43 -37.35
N PRO A 516 -17.15 -38.06 -38.05
CA PRO A 516 -17.51 -39.46 -37.80
C PRO A 516 -16.41 -40.50 -38.01
N HIS A 517 -15.30 -40.12 -38.64
CA HIS A 517 -14.14 -40.99 -38.86
C HIS A 517 -13.04 -40.81 -37.83
N HIS A 518 -13.15 -39.82 -36.93
CA HIS A 518 -12.20 -39.63 -35.84
C HIS A 518 -12.23 -40.83 -34.90
N GLU A 519 -11.08 -41.29 -34.42
CA GLU A 519 -10.99 -42.49 -33.60
C GLU A 519 -11.75 -42.35 -32.26
N GLU A 520 -11.72 -41.15 -31.68
CA GLU A 520 -12.44 -40.79 -30.45
C GLU A 520 -13.91 -40.32 -30.67
N HIS A 521 -14.44 -40.32 -31.91
CA HIS A 521 -15.75 -39.70 -32.22
C HIS A 521 -16.89 -40.18 -31.32
N SER A 522 -16.99 -41.50 -31.13
CA SER A 522 -18.08 -42.08 -30.34
C SER A 522 -17.97 -41.70 -28.86
N GLU A 523 -16.76 -41.73 -28.32
CA GLU A 523 -16.48 -41.46 -26.90
C GLU A 523 -16.70 -39.99 -26.58
N VAL A 524 -16.17 -39.08 -27.41
CA VAL A 524 -16.34 -37.63 -27.23
C VAL A 524 -17.80 -37.22 -27.34
N ARG A 525 -18.57 -37.81 -28.26
CA ARG A 525 -20.00 -37.49 -28.38
C ARG A 525 -20.82 -37.97 -27.18
N GLU A 526 -20.44 -39.11 -26.60
CA GLU A 526 -21.04 -39.61 -25.37
C GLU A 526 -20.70 -38.68 -24.19
N TRP A 527 -19.43 -38.28 -24.06
CA TRP A 527 -18.96 -37.35 -23.04
C TRP A 527 -19.68 -35.98 -23.11
N LEU A 528 -19.84 -35.43 -24.32
CA LEU A 528 -20.60 -34.19 -24.55
C LEU A 528 -22.12 -34.34 -24.38
N GLY A 529 -22.63 -35.57 -24.19
CA GLY A 529 -24.06 -35.85 -24.09
C GLY A 529 -24.85 -35.58 -25.39
N LEU A 530 -24.20 -35.63 -26.56
CA LEU A 530 -24.83 -35.31 -27.84
C LEU A 530 -25.77 -36.43 -28.31
N ARG A 531 -27.00 -36.07 -28.66
CA ARG A 531 -27.95 -37.01 -29.26
C ARG A 531 -27.52 -37.44 -30.67
N PRO A 532 -28.02 -38.58 -31.20
CA PRO A 532 -27.77 -38.96 -32.58
C PRO A 532 -28.16 -37.84 -33.57
N GLY A 533 -27.20 -37.41 -34.40
CA GLY A 533 -27.39 -36.34 -35.38
C GLY A 533 -27.33 -34.91 -34.84
N GLN A 534 -27.21 -34.71 -33.52
CA GLN A 534 -26.97 -33.40 -32.93
C GLN A 534 -25.54 -32.95 -33.22
N GLN A 535 -25.36 -31.70 -33.63
CA GLN A 535 -24.06 -31.08 -33.81
C GLN A 535 -23.80 -30.08 -32.68
N LEU A 536 -22.55 -30.01 -32.24
CA LEU A 536 -22.09 -28.97 -31.32
C LEU A 536 -21.89 -27.69 -32.13
N ASP A 537 -22.40 -26.56 -31.66
CA ASP A 537 -22.15 -25.25 -32.25
C ASP A 537 -21.15 -24.48 -31.38
N PRO A 538 -19.82 -24.57 -31.66
CA PRO A 538 -18.80 -23.90 -30.85
C PRO A 538 -18.90 -22.36 -30.90
N THR A 539 -19.74 -21.80 -31.77
CA THR A 539 -19.94 -20.34 -31.87
C THR A 539 -21.10 -19.82 -31.03
N SER A 540 -21.89 -20.72 -30.41
CA SER A 540 -23.05 -20.32 -29.62
C SER A 540 -22.65 -19.62 -28.32
N PHE A 541 -23.36 -18.54 -27.98
CA PHE A 541 -23.27 -17.83 -26.70
C PHE A 541 -24.65 -17.30 -26.32
N ASP A 542 -25.05 -17.49 -25.05
CA ASP A 542 -26.36 -17.06 -24.53
C ASP A 542 -26.15 -16.08 -23.37
N ARG A 543 -26.21 -14.79 -23.70
CA ARG A 543 -26.05 -13.69 -22.73
C ARG A 543 -27.14 -13.68 -21.66
N ASP A 544 -28.38 -14.00 -22.05
CA ASP A 544 -29.51 -13.93 -21.12
C ASP A 544 -29.41 -15.06 -20.07
N ARG A 545 -28.88 -16.23 -20.46
CA ARG A 545 -28.53 -17.29 -19.52
C ARG A 545 -27.46 -16.85 -18.51
N VAL A 546 -26.42 -16.15 -18.96
CA VAL A 546 -25.36 -15.63 -18.06
C VAL A 546 -25.94 -14.60 -17.08
N ASN A 547 -26.73 -13.64 -17.57
CA ASN A 547 -27.34 -12.63 -16.70
C ASN A 547 -28.28 -13.24 -15.66
N LYS A 548 -29.02 -14.30 -16.01
CA LYS A 548 -29.83 -15.04 -15.05
C LYS A 548 -28.99 -15.76 -13.98
N ALA A 549 -27.79 -16.23 -14.34
CA ALA A 549 -26.86 -16.79 -13.37
C ALA A 549 -26.36 -15.70 -12.40
N PHE A 550 -26.00 -14.52 -12.91
CA PHE A 550 -25.63 -13.37 -12.07
C PHE A 550 -26.76 -12.93 -11.14
N GLU A 551 -28.00 -12.87 -11.65
CA GLU A 551 -29.17 -12.60 -10.80
C GLU A 551 -29.29 -13.59 -9.65
N THR A 552 -28.95 -14.87 -9.87
CA THR A 552 -28.99 -15.91 -8.82
C THR A 552 -27.82 -15.79 -7.85
N LEU A 553 -26.65 -15.39 -8.34
CA LEU A 553 -25.43 -15.19 -7.55
C LEU A 553 -25.59 -14.06 -6.53
N PHE A 554 -26.31 -13.00 -6.90
CA PHE A 554 -26.51 -11.79 -6.09
C PHE A 554 -27.95 -11.63 -5.55
N ALA A 555 -28.74 -12.72 -5.51
CA ALA A 555 -30.15 -12.73 -5.10
C ALA A 555 -30.40 -12.61 -3.59
#